data_AF-A0A5K1GPE2-F1
#
_entry.id   AF-A0A5K1GPE2-F1
#
_cell.length_a   1.000
_cell.length_b   1.000
_cell.length_c   1.000
_cell.angle_alpha   90.00
_cell.angle_beta   90.00
_cell.angle_gamma   90.00
#
_symmetry.space_group_name_H-M   'P 1'
#
loop_
_entity.id
_entity.type
_entity.pdbx_description
1 polymer ?
#
loop_
_entity_poly.entity_id
_entity_poly.type
_entity_poly.pdbx_seq_one_letter_code
_entity_poly.pdbx_strand_id
1 'polypeptide(L)' 'EGALAHPYLASLHDISDEPVCSTPFSFDFEQDALTEEQMKDLIYQEAMLFNPEYRV' A
#
# COMPACT_ATOMS: atom_id res chain seq x y z
N GLU A 1 2.69 -16.25 -8.00
CA GLU A 1 3.41 -17.16 -7.08
C GLU A 1 4.29 -18.20 -7.78
N GLY A 2 4.01 -18.63 -9.02
CA GLY A 2 4.85 -19.64 -9.71
C GLY A 2 6.32 -19.27 -9.93
N ALA A 3 6.66 -17.98 -9.89
CA ALA A 3 8.06 -17.53 -9.94
C ALA A 3 8.80 -17.69 -8.60
N LEU A 4 8.09 -17.63 -7.47
CA LEU A 4 8.65 -17.80 -6.11
C LEU A 4 8.95 -19.27 -5.84
N ALA A 5 8.14 -20.17 -6.38
CA ALA A 5 8.35 -21.63 -6.34
C ALA A 5 9.44 -22.15 -7.31
N HIS A 6 10.21 -21.27 -7.97
CA HIS A 6 11.23 -21.68 -8.94
C HIS A 6 12.45 -22.31 -8.22
N PRO A 7 13.09 -23.36 -8.78
CA PRO A 7 14.23 -24.04 -8.14
C PRO A 7 15.40 -23.14 -7.72
N TYR A 8 15.56 -22.00 -8.39
CA TYR A 8 16.56 -20.99 -8.05
C TYR A 8 16.31 -20.30 -6.70
N LEU A 9 15.03 -20.13 -6.33
CA LEU A 9 14.61 -19.48 -5.07
C LEU A 9 14.17 -20.50 -4.01
N ALA A 10 14.22 -21.80 -4.30
CA ALA A 10 13.73 -22.87 -3.41
C ALA A 10 14.41 -22.91 -2.04
N SER A 11 15.63 -22.38 -1.88
CA SER A 11 16.30 -22.28 -0.59
C SER A 11 15.82 -21.10 0.27
N LEU A 12 15.08 -20.14 -0.32
CA LEU A 12 14.58 -18.92 0.31
C LEU A 12 13.05 -18.86 0.33
N HIS A 13 12.37 -19.67 -0.47
CA HIS A 13 10.91 -19.68 -0.58
C HIS A 13 10.28 -20.36 0.64
N ASP A 14 9.52 -19.59 1.42
CA ASP A 14 8.72 -20.06 2.55
C ASP A 14 7.31 -19.46 2.46
N ILE A 15 6.32 -20.31 2.18
CA ILE A 15 4.91 -19.91 2.05
C ILE A 15 4.38 -19.31 3.37
N SER A 16 4.94 -19.70 4.52
CA SER A 16 4.53 -19.15 5.81
C SER A 16 5.08 -17.75 6.07
N ASP A 17 6.17 -17.36 5.40
CA ASP A 17 6.83 -16.05 5.50
C ASP A 17 6.51 -15.12 4.31
N GLU A 18 5.69 -15.60 3.37
CA GLU A 18 5.21 -14.85 2.20
C GLU A 18 3.69 -14.59 2.28
N PRO A 19 3.22 -13.73 3.20
CA PRO A 19 1.79 -13.46 3.36
C PRO A 19 1.24 -12.64 2.19
N VAL A 20 0.01 -12.96 1.79
CA VAL A 20 -0.75 -12.15 0.84
C VAL A 20 -1.55 -11.08 1.56
N CYS A 21 -1.67 -9.89 0.95
CA CYS A 21 -2.58 -8.87 1.46
C CYS A 21 -4.03 -9.34 1.26
N SER A 22 -4.76 -9.55 2.36
CA SER A 22 -6.15 -10.02 2.33
C SER A 22 -7.13 -8.93 1.91
N THR A 23 -6.79 -7.66 2.17
CA THR A 23 -7.56 -6.49 1.76
C THR A 23 -7.07 -5.98 0.41
N PRO A 24 -7.91 -5.96 -0.64
CA PRO A 24 -7.53 -5.32 -1.89
C PRO A 24 -7.29 -3.83 -1.67
N PHE A 25 -6.32 -3.26 -2.38
CA PHE A 25 -6.10 -1.83 -2.36
C PHE A 25 -7.27 -1.13 -3.06
N SER A 26 -7.84 -0.10 -2.42
CA SER A 26 -8.90 0.70 -3.02
C SER A 26 -8.29 1.78 -3.91
N PHE A 27 -8.73 1.84 -5.16
CA PHE A 27 -8.41 2.89 -6.13
C PHE A 27 -9.55 3.92 -6.25
N ASP A 28 -10.37 4.09 -5.22
CA ASP A 28 -11.51 5.03 -5.25
C ASP A 28 -11.05 6.47 -5.56
N PHE A 29 -9.83 6.84 -5.14
CA PHE A 29 -9.23 8.14 -5.44
C PHE A 29 -8.88 8.36 -6.93
N GLU A 30 -8.77 7.30 -7.75
CA GLU A 30 -8.58 7.44 -9.20
C GLU A 30 -9.91 7.48 -9.96
N GLN A 31 -10.98 6.93 -9.38
CA GLN A 31 -12.32 6.94 -9.96
C GLN A 31 -13.02 8.28 -9.77
N ASP A 32 -12.81 8.91 -8.61
CA ASP A 32 -13.20 10.29 -8.41
C ASP A 32 -12.26 11.17 -9.23
N ALA A 33 -12.82 12.05 -10.09
CA ALA A 33 -12.06 13.08 -10.77
C ALA A 33 -11.62 14.15 -9.75
N LEU A 34 -10.72 13.77 -8.84
CA LEU A 34 -10.25 14.61 -7.77
C LEU A 34 -9.56 15.83 -8.37
N THR A 35 -9.90 17.00 -7.84
CA THR A 35 -9.18 18.23 -8.19
C THR A 35 -7.81 18.23 -7.54
N GLU A 36 -6.88 19.04 -8.06
CA GLU A 36 -5.54 19.18 -7.46
C GLU A 36 -5.59 19.55 -5.97
N GLU A 37 -6.54 20.40 -5.58
CA GLU A 37 -6.78 20.77 -4.18
C GLU A 37 -7.20 19.57 -3.33
N GLN A 38 -8.13 18.74 -3.82
CA GLN A 38 -8.57 17.54 -3.10
C GLN A 38 -7.44 16.53 -2.93
N MET A 39 -6.58 16.35 -3.95
CA MET A 39 -5.40 15.48 -3.80
C MET A 39 -4.42 16.03 -2.76
N LYS A 40 -4.17 17.35 -2.74
CA LYS A 40 -3.31 17.97 -1.72
C LYS A 40 -3.86 17.78 -0.31
N ASP A 41 -5.17 17.94 -0.14
CA ASP A 41 -5.82 17.74 1.16
C ASP A 41 -5.71 16.28 1.63
N LEU A 42 -5.94 15.30 0.75
CA LEU A 42 -5.78 13.88 1.07
C LEU A 42 -4.34 13.55 1.48
N ILE A 43 -3.35 14.05 0.73
CA ILE A 43 -1.92 13.85 1.06
C ILE A 43 -1.58 14.51 2.40
N TYR A 44 -2.08 15.72 2.65
CA TYR A 44 -1.86 16.43 3.91
C TYR A 44 -2.48 15.68 5.10
N GLN A 45 -3.71 15.19 4.96
CA GLN A 45 -4.36 14.37 5.98
C GLN A 45 -3.56 13.11 6.30
N GLU A 46 -3.09 12.40 5.28
CA GLU A 46 -2.25 11.21 5.45
C GLU A 46 -0.92 11.55 6.14
N ALA A 47 -0.27 12.64 5.71
CA ALA A 47 0.96 13.12 6.35
C ALA A 47 0.76 13.46 7.84
N MET A 48 -0.38 14.06 8.21
CA MET A 48 -0.72 14.36 9.60
C MET A 48 -1.07 13.10 10.41
N LEU A 49 -1.66 12.07 9.78
CA LEU A 49 -1.90 10.78 10.43
C LEU A 49 -0.59 10.07 10.76
N PHE A 50 0.38 10.08 9.85
CA PHE A 50 1.71 9.49 10.08
C PHE A 50 2.61 10.31 11.00
N ASN A 51 2.41 11.63 11.08
CA ASN A 51 3.22 12.53 11.88
C ASN A 51 2.37 13.24 12.95
N PRO A 52 1.89 12.53 13.99
CA PRO A 52 1.00 13.08 15.01
C PRO A 52 1.64 14.23 15.82
N GLU A 53 2.97 14.36 15.82
CA GLU A 53 3.69 15.43 16.51
C GLU A 53 3.50 16.82 15.90
N TYR A 54 3.05 16.89 14.64
CA TYR A 54 2.73 18.16 13.97
C TYR A 54 1.24 18.51 14.08
N ARG A 55 0.46 17.67 14.78
CA ARG A 55 -0.96 17.91 15.06
C ARG A 55 -1.04 18.87 16.25
N VAL A 56 -1.17 20.16 15.95
CA VAL A 56 -1.30 21.24 16.95
C VAL A 56 -2.64 21.14 17.70
#